data_AF-A0A2H0X883-F1
#
_entry.id   AF-A0A2H0X883-F1
#
_cell.length_a   1.000
_cell.length_b   1.000
_cell.length_c   1.000
_cell.angle_alpha   90.00
_cell.angle_beta   90.00
_cell.angle_gamma   90.00
#
_symmetry.space_group_name_H-M   'P 1'
#
loop_
_entity.id
_entity.type
_entity.pdbx_description
1 polymer ?
#
loop_
_entity_poly.entity_id
_entity_poly.type
_entity_poly.pdbx_seq_one_letter_code
_entity_poly.pdbx_strand_id
1 'polypeptide(L)'
;MANIKSAIKKIGQDKKRVKRNASLKARVGYLVTKLKKIQKDPEATSEVKTELLRQTQQAVDKAAKKKLFHKNKASRWVSRISKLS
;
A
#
# COMPACT_ATOMS: atom_id res chain seq x y z
N MET A 1 14.51 27.25 10.16
CA MET A 1 14.24 26.66 11.48
C MET A 1 12.81 27.00 11.88
N ALA A 2 12.09 26.12 12.58
CA ALA A 2 10.76 26.47 13.05
C ALA A 2 10.89 27.32 14.33
N ASN A 3 10.53 28.60 14.25
CA ASN A 3 10.73 29.54 15.37
C ASN A 3 9.52 29.58 16.33
N ILE A 4 8.36 29.11 15.88
CA ILE A 4 7.12 29.08 16.66
C ILE A 4 6.99 27.73 17.37
N LYS A 5 6.63 27.72 18.67
CA LYS A 5 6.45 26.49 19.48
C LYS A 5 5.50 25.48 18.82
N SER A 6 4.40 25.95 18.21
CA SER A 6 3.44 25.11 17.49
C SER A 6 4.06 24.42 16.26
N ALA A 7 4.94 25.12 15.53
CA ALA A 7 5.64 24.57 14.38
C ALA A 7 6.67 23.51 14.77
N ILE A 8 7.43 23.72 15.85
CA ILE A 8 8.36 22.71 16.40
C ILE A 8 7.59 21.44 16.78
N LYS A 9 6.46 21.58 17.47
CA LYS A 9 5.57 20.47 17.82
C LYS A 9 5.04 19.75 16.57
N LYS A 10 4.63 20.50 15.54
CA LYS A 10 4.12 19.96 14.29
C LYS A 10 5.17 19.10 13.58
N ILE A 11 6.42 19.54 13.50
CA ILE A 11 7.53 18.76 12.93
C ILE A 11 7.70 17.42 13.66
N GLY A 12 7.66 17.43 15.00
CA GLY A 12 7.76 16.20 15.79
C GLY A 12 6.61 15.21 15.52
N GLN A 13 5.38 15.71 15.40
CA GLN A 13 4.22 14.89 15.05
C GLN A 13 4.32 14.33 13.64
N ASP A 14 4.77 15.15 12.69
CA ASP A 14 4.85 14.76 11.28
C ASP A 14 5.95 13.72 11.07
N LYS A 15 7.10 13.81 11.74
CA LYS A 15 8.12 12.72 11.75
C LYS A 15 7.53 11.38 12.17
N LYS A 16 6.72 11.35 13.24
CA LYS A 16 6.03 10.13 13.72
C LYS A 16 5.00 9.61 12.71
N ARG A 17 4.25 10.50 12.05
CA ARG A 17 3.28 10.12 10.99
C ARG A 17 4.00 9.58 9.76
N VAL A 18 5.07 10.23 9.31
CA VAL A 18 5.88 9.82 8.15
C VAL A 18 6.45 8.43 8.35
N LYS A 19 7.10 8.16 9.50
CA LYS A 19 7.68 6.84 9.79
C LYS A 19 6.63 5.72 9.73
N ARG A 20 5.45 5.92 10.34
CA ARG A 20 4.34 4.95 10.30
C ARG A 20 3.76 4.76 8.91
N ASN A 21 3.62 5.84 8.15
CA ASN A 21 3.03 5.78 6.81
C ASN A 21 4.01 5.18 5.78
N ALA A 22 5.32 5.37 5.97
CA ALA A 22 6.35 4.82 5.10
C ALA A 22 6.32 3.28 5.08
N SER A 23 6.27 2.63 6.24
CA SER A 23 6.24 1.16 6.32
C SER A 23 4.99 0.57 5.67
N LEU A 24 3.82 1.19 5.90
CA LEU A 24 2.56 0.76 5.29
C LEU A 24 2.56 0.96 3.76
N LYS A 25 3.08 2.09 3.27
CA LYS A 25 3.23 2.34 1.82
C LYS A 25 4.18 1.33 1.17
N ALA A 26 5.33 1.07 1.81
CA ALA A 26 6.30 0.10 1.33
C ALA A 26 5.70 -1.31 1.25
N ARG A 27 4.97 -1.74 2.29
CA ARG A 27 4.28 -3.04 2.29
C ARG A 27 3.31 -3.19 1.13
N VAL A 28 2.45 -2.18 0.88
CA VAL A 28 1.49 -2.23 -0.23
C VAL A 28 2.21 -2.22 -1.58
N GLY A 29 3.23 -1.38 -1.76
CA GLY A 29 4.02 -1.35 -2.99
C GLY A 29 4.73 -2.68 -3.27
N TYR A 30 5.27 -3.32 -2.23
CA TYR A 30 5.91 -4.63 -2.32
C TYR A 30 4.91 -5.70 -2.77
N LEU A 31 3.73 -5.79 -2.13
CA LEU A 31 2.70 -6.77 -2.49
C LEU A 31 2.22 -6.61 -3.93
N VAL A 32 1.95 -5.38 -4.36
CA VAL A 32 1.55 -5.10 -5.75
C VAL A 32 2.64 -5.49 -6.75
N THR A 33 3.91 -5.25 -6.42
CA THR A 33 5.04 -5.64 -7.27
C THR A 33 5.22 -7.16 -7.30
N LYS A 34 5.10 -7.82 -6.15
CA LYS A 34 5.20 -9.27 -6.02
C LYS A 34 4.10 -9.97 -6.83
N LEU A 35 2.87 -9.47 -6.76
CA LEU A 35 1.74 -9.99 -7.54
C LEU A 35 2.02 -9.94 -9.05
N LYS A 36 2.51 -8.79 -9.54
CA LYS A 36 2.88 -8.64 -10.96
C LYS A 36 3.99 -9.58 -11.41
N LYS A 37 4.95 -9.90 -10.52
CA LYS A 37 6.04 -10.84 -10.83
C LYS A 37 5.51 -12.27 -10.91
N ILE A 38 4.79 -12.72 -9.89
CA ILE A 38 4.24 -14.08 -9.81
C ILE A 38 3.24 -14.37 -10.94
N GLN A 39 2.55 -13.35 -11.44
CA GLN A 39 1.66 -13.53 -12.58
C GLN A 39 2.39 -13.74 -13.91
N LYS A 40 3.58 -13.17 -14.08
CA LYS A 40 4.42 -13.41 -15.25
C LYS A 40 5.18 -14.73 -15.16
N ASP A 41 5.15 -15.37 -14.00
CA ASP A 41 5.85 -16.60 -13.72
C ASP A 41 4.97 -17.81 -14.12
N PRO A 42 5.38 -18.60 -15.13
CA PRO A 42 4.63 -19.78 -15.58
C PRO A 42 4.65 -20.92 -14.55
N GLU A 43 5.65 -20.98 -13.68
CA GLU A 43 5.82 -22.06 -12.69
C GLU A 43 4.98 -21.85 -11.42
N ALA A 44 4.42 -20.65 -11.25
CA ALA A 44 3.67 -20.33 -10.04
C ALA A 44 2.29 -21.00 -10.00
N THR A 45 2.07 -21.83 -8.98
CA THR A 45 0.83 -22.55 -8.71
C THR A 45 -0.37 -21.61 -8.52
N SER A 46 -1.55 -22.04 -8.98
CA SER A 46 -2.81 -21.28 -8.91
C SER A 46 -3.20 -20.84 -7.47
N GLU A 47 -2.91 -21.67 -6.48
CA GLU A 47 -3.21 -21.39 -5.06
C GLU A 47 -2.38 -20.21 -4.52
N VAL A 48 -1.08 -20.17 -4.84
CA VAL A 48 -0.17 -19.09 -4.44
C VAL A 48 -0.59 -17.77 -5.05
N LYS A 49 -1.04 -17.80 -6.32
CA LYS A 49 -1.59 -16.62 -7.03
C LYS A 49 -2.84 -16.09 -6.34
N THR A 50 -3.77 -16.98 -6.00
CA THR A 50 -5.06 -16.61 -5.38
C THR A 50 -4.87 -16.02 -3.98
N GLU A 51 -4.04 -16.62 -3.13
CA GLU A 51 -3.81 -16.10 -1.79
C GLU A 51 -3.08 -14.75 -1.83
N LEU A 52 -2.09 -14.60 -2.72
CA LEU A 52 -1.40 -13.32 -2.87
C LEU A 52 -2.32 -12.21 -3.38
N LEU A 53 -3.25 -12.54 -4.27
CA LEU A 53 -4.27 -11.62 -4.76
C LEU A 53 -5.16 -11.13 -3.61
N ARG A 54 -5.67 -12.07 -2.79
CA ARG A 54 -6.48 -11.77 -1.61
C ARG A 54 -5.74 -10.89 -0.61
N GLN A 55 -4.49 -11.21 -0.30
CA GLN A 55 -3.65 -10.42 0.60
C GLN A 55 -3.39 -9.01 0.07
N THR A 56 -3.12 -8.88 -1.23
CA THR A 56 -2.85 -7.59 -1.87
C THR A 56 -4.10 -6.72 -1.84
N GLN A 57 -5.26 -7.28 -2.19
CA GLN A 57 -6.55 -6.58 -2.13
C GLN A 57 -6.85 -6.07 -0.71
N GLN A 58 -6.72 -6.94 0.29
CA GLN A 58 -6.96 -6.58 1.68
C GLN A 58 -6.02 -5.47 2.17
N ALA A 59 -4.74 -5.50 1.76
CA ALA A 59 -3.75 -4.48 2.12
C ALA A 59 -4.08 -3.11 1.48
N VAL A 60 -4.51 -3.10 0.22
CA VAL A 60 -4.92 -1.88 -0.49
C VAL A 60 -6.14 -1.24 0.19
N ASP A 61 -7.16 -2.03 0.51
CA ASP A 61 -8.38 -1.52 1.14
C ASP A 61 -8.12 -0.98 2.55
N LYS A 62 -7.30 -1.68 3.35
CA LYS A 62 -6.87 -1.19 4.66
C LYS A 62 -6.10 0.14 4.56
N ALA A 63 -5.25 0.29 3.55
CA ALA A 63 -4.51 1.53 3.33
C ALA A 63 -5.40 2.68 2.86
N ALA A 64 -6.43 2.39 2.05
CA ALA A 64 -7.44 3.36 1.63
C ALA A 64 -8.28 3.86 2.82
N LYS A 65 -8.75 2.94 3.69
CA LYS A 65 -9.48 3.29 4.92
C LYS A 65 -8.68 4.21 5.83
N LYS A 66 -7.37 3.99 5.95
CA LYS A 66 -6.45 4.83 6.73
C LYS A 66 -6.07 6.16 6.03
N LYS A 67 -6.70 6.49 4.91
CA LYS A 67 -6.43 7.68 4.08
C LYS A 67 -4.95 7.80 3.67
N LEU A 68 -4.24 6.67 3.57
CA LEU A 68 -2.85 6.64 3.15
C LEU A 68 -2.71 6.91 1.64
N PHE A 69 -3.75 6.55 0.89
CA PHE A 69 -3.94 6.83 -0.53
C PHE A 69 -5.35 7.38 -0.73
N HIS A 70 -5.55 8.15 -1.80
CA HIS A 70 -6.87 8.60 -2.20
C HIS A 70 -7.72 7.41 -2.69
N LYS A 71 -9.05 7.49 -2.51
CA LYS A 71 -10.01 6.46 -2.96
C LYS A 71 -9.81 6.05 -4.42
N ASN A 72 -9.62 7.03 -5.32
CA ASN A 72 -9.39 6.75 -6.75
C ASN A 72 -8.10 5.95 -7.01
N LYS A 73 -7.06 6.14 -6.18
CA LYS A 73 -5.82 5.35 -6.31
C LYS A 73 -6.05 3.91 -5.88
N ALA A 74 -6.79 3.71 -4.79
CA ALA A 74 -7.21 2.38 -4.37
C ALA A 74 -8.07 1.70 -5.44
N SER A 75 -9.13 2.35 -5.92
CA SER A 75 -10.01 1.81 -6.98
C SER A 75 -9.25 1.43 -8.24
N ARG A 76 -8.26 2.23 -8.68
CA ARG A 76 -7.40 1.88 -9.82
C ARG A 76 -6.55 0.62 -9.56
N TRP A 77 -6.09 0.42 -8.33
CA TRP A 77 -5.34 -0.78 -7.97
C TRP A 77 -6.24 -2.00 -7.91
N VAL A 78 -7.41 -1.90 -7.27
CA VAL A 78 -8.41 -2.97 -7.26
C VAL A 78 -8.78 -3.38 -8.68
N SER A 79 -9.16 -2.42 -9.53
CA SER A 79 -9.50 -2.70 -10.93
C SER A 79 -8.37 -3.39 -11.70
N ARG A 80 -7.12 -2.99 -11.47
CA ARG A 80 -5.96 -3.66 -12.09
C ARG A 80 -5.79 -5.08 -11.55
N ILE A 81 -5.91 -5.29 -10.25
CA ILE A 81 -5.80 -6.62 -9.63
C ILE A 81 -6.92 -7.55 -10.14
N SER A 82 -8.16 -7.06 -10.25
CA SER A 82 -9.29 -7.83 -10.78
C SER A 82 -9.19 -8.16 -12.26
N LYS A 83 -8.50 -7.33 -13.06
CA LYS A 83 -8.18 -7.68 -14.46
C LYS A 83 -7.09 -8.75 -14.57
N LEU A 84 -6.37 -8.97 -13.47
CA LEU A 84 -5.26 -9.89 -13.36
C LEU A 84 -5.71 -11.25 -12.76
N SER A 85 -6.90 -11.33 -12.16
CA SER A 85 -7.50 -12.59 -11.69
C SER A 85 -8.09 -13.40 -12.84
#